data_AF-A0A4Y7RDP6-F1
#
_entry.id   AF-A0A4Y7RDP6-F1
#
_cell.length_a   1.000
_cell.length_b   1.000
_cell.length_c   1.000
_cell.angle_alpha   90.00
_cell.angle_beta   90.00
_cell.angle_gamma   90.00
#
_symmetry.space_group_name_H-M   'P 1'
#
loop_
_entity.id
_entity.type
_entity.pdbx_description
1 polymer ?
#
loop_
_entity_poly.entity_id
_entity_poly.type
_entity_poly.pdbx_seq_one_letter_code
_entity_poly.pdbx_strand_id
1 'polypeptide(L)' 'MEGKPTFHELVVRAKCGDEQAFIQVVYRLNPAVKKYSRWSGHYVECYSDLITWLMSAIHQYPA' A
#
# COMPACT_ATOMS: atom_id res chain seq x y z
N MET A 1 -14.97 20.41 -5.45
CA MET A 1 -15.49 19.08 -5.80
C MET A 1 -15.01 18.11 -4.74
N GLU A 2 -15.87 17.64 -3.84
CA GLU A 2 -15.51 16.60 -2.87
C GLU A 2 -15.53 15.24 -3.58
N GLY A 3 -14.53 15.00 -4.44
CA GLY A 3 -14.30 13.71 -5.06
C GLY A 3 -13.54 12.79 -4.12
N LYS A 4 -13.77 11.47 -4.21
CA LYS A 4 -12.89 10.49 -3.54
C LYS A 4 -11.45 10.76 -3.97
N PRO A 5 -10.49 10.82 -3.03
CA PRO A 5 -9.10 11.06 -3.36
C PRO A 5 -8.59 9.95 -4.31
N THR A 6 -7.92 10.41 -5.36
CA THR A 6 -7.21 9.56 -6.32
C THR A 6 -6.16 8.73 -5.60
N PHE A 7 -5.71 7.65 -6.24
CA PHE A 7 -4.67 6.82 -5.67
C PHE A 7 -3.37 7.59 -5.44
N HIS A 8 -2.99 8.47 -6.38
CA HIS A 8 -1.81 9.31 -6.24
C HIS A 8 -1.92 10.27 -5.05
N GLU A 9 -3.06 10.96 -4.88
CA GLU A 9 -3.28 11.84 -3.72
C GLU A 9 -3.19 11.09 -2.39
N LEU A 10 -3.71 9.85 -2.34
CA LEU A 10 -3.57 9.00 -1.15
C LEU A 10 -2.12 8.63 -0.88
N VAL A 11 -1.32 8.33 -1.90
CA VAL A 11 0.11 8.02 -1.72
C VAL A 11 0.89 9.24 -1.23
N VAL A 12 0.64 10.42 -1.80
CA VAL A 12 1.28 11.68 -1.35
C VAL A 12 0.90 12.00 0.10
N ARG A 13 -0.39 11.89 0.45
CA ARG A 13 -0.85 12.09 1.85
C ARG A 13 -0.24 11.07 2.80
N ALA A 14 -0.21 9.80 2.41
CA ALA A 14 0.37 8.72 3.21
C ALA A 14 1.87 8.94 3.45
N LYS A 15 2.62 9.41 2.43
CA LYS A 15 4.03 9.80 2.56
C LYS A 15 4.22 10.95 3.56
N CYS A 16 3.28 11.88 3.65
CA CYS A 16 3.29 12.99 4.61
C CYS A 16 2.84 12.59 6.03
N GLY A 17 2.58 11.31 6.30
CA GLY A 17 2.19 10.81 7.63
C GLY A 17 0.68 10.74 7.88
N ASP A 18 -0.16 10.90 6.85
CA ASP A 18 -1.60 10.69 6.98
C ASP A 18 -1.93 9.19 7.10
N GLU A 19 -2.16 8.75 8.34
CA GLU A 19 -2.48 7.35 8.67
C GLU A 19 -3.72 6.84 7.94
N GLN A 20 -4.75 7.68 7.76
CA GLN A 20 -5.99 7.27 7.08
C GLN A 20 -5.76 7.08 5.59
N ALA A 21 -4.93 7.94 4.98
CA ALA A 21 -4.52 7.76 3.60
C ALA A 21 -3.68 6.48 3.44
N PHE A 22 -2.77 6.22 4.38
CA PHE A 22 -1.95 5.01 4.38
C PHE A 22 -2.79 3.73 4.47
N ILE A 23 -3.75 3.67 5.39
CA ILE A 23 -4.69 2.54 5.52
C ILE A 23 -5.44 2.32 4.21
N GLN A 24 -5.89 3.39 3.54
CA GLN A 24 -6.58 3.27 2.25
C GLN A 24 -5.68 2.75 1.14
N VAL A 25 -4.41 3.16 1.08
CA VAL A 25 -3.42 2.64 0.12
C VAL A 25 -3.22 1.14 0.34
N VAL A 26 -2.96 0.72 1.59
CA VAL A 26 -2.79 -0.69 1.94
C VAL A 26 -4.04 -1.50 1.59
N TYR A 27 -5.23 -1.00 1.92
CA TYR A 27 -6.48 -1.69 1.63
C TYR A 27 -6.70 -1.90 0.13
N ARG A 28 -6.42 -0.87 -0.69
CA ARG A 28 -6.55 -0.97 -2.16
C ARG A 28 -5.53 -1.93 -2.78
N LEU A 29 -4.34 -2.05 -2.21
CA LEU A 29 -3.28 -2.93 -2.71
C LEU A 29 -3.35 -4.36 -2.13
N ASN A 30 -4.06 -4.57 -1.03
CA ASN A 30 -4.18 -5.85 -0.34
C ASN A 30 -4.58 -7.03 -1.27
N PRO A 31 -5.54 -6.89 -2.20
CA PRO A 31 -5.85 -7.98 -3.14
C PRO A 31 -4.65 -8.42 -3.98
N ALA A 32 -3.82 -7.47 -4.43
CA ALA A 32 -2.61 -7.78 -5.19
C ALA A 32 -1.56 -8.44 -4.29
N VAL A 33 -1.35 -7.91 -3.09
CA VAL A 33 -0.44 -8.50 -2.10
C VAL A 33 -0.82 -9.95 -1.82
N LYS A 34 -2.09 -10.23 -1.48
CA LYS A 34 -2.59 -11.59 -1.25
C LYS A 34 -2.42 -12.51 -2.45
N LYS A 35 -2.64 -12.00 -3.67
CA LYS A 35 -2.46 -12.79 -4.90
C LYS A 35 -1.00 -13.23 -5.04
N TYR A 36 -0.06 -12.32 -4.90
CA TYR A 36 1.37 -12.64 -5.03
C TYR A 36 1.90 -13.48 -3.88
N SER A 37 1.46 -13.25 -2.64
CA SER A 37 1.80 -14.11 -1.50
C SER A 37 1.31 -15.55 -1.67
N ARG A 38 0.16 -15.77 -2.35
CA ARG A 38 -0.33 -17.13 -2.64
C ARG A 38 0.51 -17.81 -3.71
N TRP A 39 0.95 -17.06 -4.71
CA TRP A 39 1.75 -17.60 -5.81
C TRP A 39 3.16 -18.01 -5.39
N SER A 40 3.70 -17.45 -4.31
CA SER A 40 5.00 -17.87 -3.80
C SER A 40 4.97 -19.20 -3.03
N GLY A 41 3.80 -19.74 -2.67
CA GLY A 41 3.67 -20.92 -1.80
C GLY A 41 3.95 -20.65 -0.32
N HIS A 42 4.43 -19.46 0.03
CA HIS A 42 4.81 -19.02 1.37
C HIS A 42 3.94 -17.85 1.83
N TYR A 43 2.63 -18.08 1.96
CA TYR A 43 1.65 -17.00 2.10
C TYR A 43 1.94 -16.03 3.25
N VAL A 44 2.25 -16.53 4.45
CA VAL A 44 2.42 -15.68 5.65
C VAL A 44 3.70 -14.85 5.56
N GLU A 45 4.83 -15.49 5.26
CA GLU A 45 6.14 -14.85 5.13
C GLU A 45 6.13 -13.81 4.01
N CYS A 46 5.70 -14.21 2.81
CA CYS A 46 5.64 -13.30 1.68
C CYS A 46 4.60 -12.19 1.83
N TYR A 47 3.51 -12.40 2.58
CA TYR A 47 2.57 -11.30 2.86
C TYR A 47 3.21 -10.23 3.73
N SER A 48 3.88 -10.62 4.80
CA SER A 48 4.59 -9.67 5.69
C SER A 48 5.69 -8.91 4.94
N ASP A 49 6.48 -9.60 4.13
CA ASP A 49 7.55 -8.99 3.34
C ASP A 49 7.02 -8.00 2.31
N LEU A 50 5.95 -8.35 1.59
CA LEU A 50 5.33 -7.48 0.61
C LEU A 50 4.68 -6.24 1.24
N ILE A 51 4.08 -6.38 2.43
CA ILE A 51 3.57 -5.23 3.18
C ILE A 51 4.72 -4.32 3.60
N THR A 52 5.79 -4.87 4.18
CA THR A 52 6.98 -4.11 4.58
C THR A 52 7.57 -3.34 3.39
N TRP A 53 7.75 -4.03 2.25
CA TRP A 53 8.22 -3.42 1.01
C TRP A 53 7.29 -2.29 0.55
N LEU A 54 5.97 -2.48 0.63
CA LEU A 54 4.99 -1.46 0.27
C LEU A 54 5.11 -0.21 1.15
N MET A 55 5.31 -0.36 2.47
CA MET A 55 5.48 0.78 3.38
C MET A 55 6.71 1.61 2.99
N SER A 56 7.83 0.94 2.70
CA SER A 56 9.06 1.59 2.24
C SER A 56 8.87 2.26 0.88
N ALA A 57 8.15 1.63 -0.06
CA ALA A 57 7.87 2.18 -1.38
C ALA A 57 7.04 3.47 -1.30
N ILE A 58 6.06 3.54 -0.39
CA ILE A 58 5.27 4.76 -0.16
C ILE A 58 6.16 5.91 0.35
N HIS A 59 7.07 5.63 1.29
CA HIS A 59 7.99 6.64 1.82
C HIS A 59 8.95 7.18 0.75
N GLN A 60 9.37 6.32 -0.18
CA GLN A 60 10.28 6.67 -1.27
C GLN A 60 9.57 7.22 -2.51
N TYR A 61 8.23 7.32 -2.51
CA TYR A 61 7.46 7.68 -3.68
C TYR A 61 7.84 9.09 -4.18
N PRO A 62 8.21 9.27 -5.46
CA PRO A 62 8.52 10.59 -6.01
C PRO A 62 7.24 11.43 -6.00
N ALA A 63 7.31 12.59 -5.34
CA ALA A 63 6.21 13.55 -5.28
C ALA A 63 6.24 14.45 -6.53
#